data_AF-A0A2A4V8I8-F1
#
_entry.id   AF-A0A2A4V8I8-F1
#
_cell.length_a   1.000
_cell.length_b   1.000
_cell.length_c   1.000
_cell.angle_alpha   90.00
_cell.angle_beta   90.00
_cell.angle_gamma   90.00
#
_symmetry.space_group_name_H-M   'P 1'
#
loop_
_entity.id
_entity.type
_entity.pdbx_description
1 polymer ?
#
loop_
_entity_poly.entity_id
_entity_poly.type
_entity_poly.pdbx_seq_one_letter_code
_entity_poly.pdbx_strand_id
1 'polypeptide(L)'
;MTTPYLNATELSASQVDGYATSNELDRVIEKAICGRITVDFTSDADRILDVDTAAGTEEWRDKFITFTDTTALTAGRDVTFPSEEGPEYIIKNSTAQTLTLKISGQSGVTIATTVIGRYYYDGTDIVAGP
;
A
#
# COMPACT_ATOMS: atom_id res chain seq x y z
N MET A 1 -21.16 -7.57 28.16
CA MET A 1 -21.89 -7.96 29.39
C MET A 1 -22.23 -9.44 29.25
N THR A 2 -21.42 -10.33 29.83
CA THR A 2 -21.64 -11.79 29.78
C THR A 2 -22.61 -12.17 30.88
N THR A 3 -23.83 -12.60 30.56
CA THR A 3 -24.75 -13.12 31.56
C THR A 3 -24.32 -14.55 31.91
N PRO A 4 -24.00 -14.86 33.18
CA PRO A 4 -23.39 -16.14 33.58
C PRO A 4 -24.31 -17.37 33.47
N TYR A 5 -25.53 -17.22 32.94
CA TYR A 5 -26.54 -18.28 32.87
C TYR A 5 -26.91 -18.70 31.43
N LEU A 6 -26.48 -17.94 30.43
CA LEU A 6 -26.60 -18.30 29.02
C LEU A 6 -25.19 -18.58 28.52
N ASN A 7 -24.82 -19.85 28.45
CA ASN A 7 -23.59 -20.33 27.80
C ASN A 7 -23.71 -20.14 26.28
N ALA A 8 -23.90 -18.89 25.83
CA ALA A 8 -24.11 -18.49 24.45
C ALA A 8 -22.79 -18.48 23.66
N THR A 9 -21.89 -19.40 23.97
CA THR A 9 -20.62 -19.62 23.26
C THR A 9 -20.88 -19.89 21.77
N GLU A 10 -22.01 -20.51 21.45
CA GLU A 10 -22.49 -20.77 20.08
C GLU A 10 -23.01 -19.50 19.35
N LEU A 11 -23.46 -18.47 20.07
CA LEU A 11 -23.95 -17.23 19.45
C LEU A 11 -22.79 -16.41 18.87
N SER A 12 -21.66 -16.39 19.56
CA SER A 12 -20.43 -15.74 19.08
C SER A 12 -19.91 -16.36 17.78
N ALA A 13 -20.01 -17.68 17.61
CA ALA A 13 -19.64 -18.36 16.38
C ALA A 13 -20.65 -18.13 15.25
N SER A 14 -21.95 -18.06 15.58
CA SER A 14 -23.03 -17.77 14.62
C SER A 14 -23.10 -16.31 14.17
N GLN A 15 -22.36 -15.40 14.83
CA GLN A 15 -22.24 -13.98 14.47
C GLN A 15 -21.07 -13.68 13.51
N VAL A 16 -20.18 -14.64 13.29
CA VAL A 16 -19.12 -14.52 12.28
C VAL A 16 -19.80 -14.56 10.91
N ASP A 17 -19.66 -13.48 10.14
CA ASP A 17 -20.10 -13.45 8.75
C ASP A 17 -19.39 -14.59 8.01
N GLY A 18 -20.15 -15.57 7.53
CA GLY A 18 -19.61 -16.74 6.83
C GLY A 18 -18.82 -16.38 5.57
N TYR A 19 -18.95 -15.14 5.09
CA TYR A 19 -18.21 -14.61 3.95
C TYR A 19 -17.12 -13.60 4.33
N ALA A 20 -16.86 -13.34 5.62
CA ALA A 20 -15.88 -12.34 6.06
C ALA A 20 -14.52 -12.50 5.35
N THR A 21 -13.97 -13.72 5.38
CA THR A 21 -12.69 -14.04 4.73
C THR A 21 -12.75 -13.91 3.20
N SER A 22 -13.88 -14.28 2.58
CA SER A 22 -14.04 -14.09 1.12
C SER A 22 -14.07 -12.62 0.76
N ASN A 23 -14.80 -11.80 1.52
CA ASN A 23 -14.91 -10.36 1.32
C ASN A 23 -13.55 -9.65 1.50
N GLU A 24 -12.74 -10.11 2.44
CA GLU A 24 -11.36 -9.64 2.64
C GLU A 24 -10.47 -9.95 1.44
N LEU A 25 -10.53 -11.18 0.92
CA LEU A 25 -9.76 -11.59 -0.26
C LEU A 25 -10.22 -10.83 -1.51
N ASP A 26 -11.53 -10.67 -1.72
CA ASP A 26 -12.09 -9.93 -2.85
C ASP A 26 -11.61 -8.46 -2.84
N ARG A 27 -11.53 -7.84 -1.65
CA ARG A 27 -11.00 -6.47 -1.50
C ARG A 27 -9.52 -6.38 -1.83
N VAL A 28 -8.72 -7.34 -1.37
CA VAL A 28 -7.29 -7.42 -1.68
C VAL A 28 -7.08 -7.58 -3.19
N ILE A 29 -7.86 -8.44 -3.84
CA ILE A 29 -7.80 -8.66 -5.29
C ILE A 29 -8.24 -7.42 -6.07
N GLU A 30 -9.33 -6.76 -5.65
CA GLU A 30 -9.80 -5.52 -6.26
C GLU A 30 -8.71 -4.45 -6.22
N LYS A 31 -8.06 -4.26 -5.06
CA LYS A 31 -6.94 -3.31 -4.93
C LYS A 31 -5.77 -3.63 -5.85
N ALA A 32 -5.39 -4.90 -5.96
CA ALA A 32 -4.30 -5.34 -6.82
C ALA A 32 -4.59 -5.16 -8.32
N ILE A 33 -5.87 -5.20 -8.73
CA ILE A 33 -6.27 -5.08 -10.14
C ILE A 33 -6.60 -3.64 -10.53
N CYS A 34 -7.36 -2.92 -9.72
CA CYS A 34 -7.89 -1.59 -10.05
C CYS A 34 -7.83 -0.58 -8.88
N GLY A 35 -7.24 -0.95 -7.75
CA GLY A 35 -7.09 -0.08 -6.58
C GLY A 35 -6.35 1.21 -6.91
N ARG A 36 -6.85 2.31 -6.34
CA ARG A 36 -6.28 3.64 -6.51
C ARG A 36 -6.19 4.36 -5.19
N ILE A 37 -5.01 4.87 -4.90
CA ILE A 37 -4.74 5.62 -3.67
C ILE A 37 -3.89 6.86 -3.96
N THR A 38 -4.12 7.88 -3.15
CA THR A 38 -3.23 9.04 -3.04
C THR A 38 -2.51 8.95 -1.71
N VAL A 39 -1.19 8.98 -1.73
CA VAL A 39 -0.33 8.90 -0.54
C VAL A 39 0.35 10.25 -0.35
N ASP A 40 0.02 10.92 0.75
CA ASP A 40 0.56 12.22 1.11
C ASP A 40 1.82 12.10 1.96
N PHE A 41 2.86 12.86 1.58
CA PHE A 41 3.94 13.24 2.48
C PHE A 41 3.44 14.33 3.43
N THR A 42 3.28 13.98 4.70
CA THR A 42 2.85 14.89 5.77
C THR A 42 4.01 15.63 6.43
N SER A 43 5.24 15.18 6.18
CA SER A 43 6.48 15.79 6.66
C SER A 43 7.57 15.72 5.60
N ASP A 44 8.61 16.55 5.74
CA ASP A 44 9.78 16.56 4.86
C ASP A 44 10.76 15.43 5.25
N ALA A 45 10.34 14.18 5.04
CA ALA A 45 11.08 12.97 5.36
C ALA A 45 10.75 11.83 4.37
N ASP A 46 11.53 10.75 4.41
CA ASP A 46 11.25 9.54 3.62
C ASP A 46 9.95 8.86 4.08
N ARG A 47 9.31 8.11 3.18
CA ARG A 47 8.04 7.43 3.45
C ARG A 47 8.21 5.93 3.34
N ILE A 48 7.66 5.20 4.31
CA ILE A 48 7.49 3.74 4.25
C ILE A 48 6.00 3.52 4.04
N LEU A 49 5.59 2.80 2.99
CA LEU A 49 4.17 2.50 2.74
C LEU A 49 3.57 1.67 3.87
N ASP A 50 2.31 1.91 4.19
CA ASP A 50 1.62 1.19 5.25
C ASP A 50 1.42 -0.28 4.88
N VAL A 51 1.82 -1.15 5.80
CA VAL A 51 1.81 -2.61 5.71
C VAL A 51 0.81 -3.22 6.69
N ASP A 52 -0.28 -2.50 6.97
CA ASP A 52 -1.33 -2.89 7.93
C ASP A 52 -1.65 -4.39 7.85
N THR A 53 -1.81 -4.99 9.02
CA THR A 53 -2.13 -6.42 9.16
C THR A 53 -3.58 -6.74 8.79
N ALA A 54 -4.45 -5.74 8.63
CA ALA A 54 -5.81 -5.94 8.15
C ALA A 54 -5.87 -6.03 6.62
N ALA A 55 -6.46 -7.11 6.11
CA ALA A 55 -6.55 -7.35 4.68
C ALA A 55 -7.34 -6.25 3.95
N GLY A 56 -6.70 -5.60 2.98
CA GLY A 56 -7.29 -4.60 2.10
C GLY A 56 -7.22 -3.16 2.61
N THR A 57 -6.46 -2.89 3.69
CA THR A 57 -6.12 -1.52 4.12
C THR A 57 -4.70 -1.12 3.75
N GLU A 58 -3.88 -2.06 3.26
CA GLU A 58 -2.47 -1.81 2.98
C GLU A 58 -2.27 -0.95 1.72
N GLU A 59 -1.49 0.13 1.83
CA GLU A 59 -1.28 1.11 0.76
C GLU A 59 -0.52 0.51 -0.44
N TRP A 60 0.41 -0.42 -0.17
CA TRP A 60 1.26 -1.04 -1.19
C TRP A 60 0.52 -2.01 -2.11
N ARG A 61 -0.73 -2.35 -1.81
CA ARG A 61 -1.55 -3.25 -2.64
C ARG A 61 -2.28 -2.54 -3.76
N ASP A 62 -2.42 -1.22 -3.72
CA ASP A 62 -3.09 -0.48 -4.79
C ASP A 62 -2.23 -0.44 -6.05
N LYS A 63 -2.80 -0.85 -7.18
CA LYS A 63 -2.15 -0.77 -8.49
C LYS A 63 -1.78 0.66 -8.89
N PHE A 64 -2.66 1.62 -8.62
CA PHE A 64 -2.48 3.02 -9.02
C PHE A 64 -2.17 3.89 -7.80
N ILE A 65 -0.93 4.35 -7.68
CA ILE A 65 -0.49 5.17 -6.54
C ILE A 65 -0.11 6.56 -7.03
N THR A 66 -0.68 7.59 -6.42
CA THR A 66 -0.26 8.98 -6.64
C THR A 66 0.40 9.51 -5.37
N PHE A 67 1.67 9.90 -5.46
CA PHE A 67 2.36 10.57 -4.37
C PHE A 67 2.15 12.09 -4.46
N THR A 68 1.79 12.68 -3.35
CA THR A 68 1.56 14.12 -3.16
C THR A 68 2.25 14.58 -1.88
N ASP A 69 2.41 15.89 -1.72
CA ASP A 69 2.99 16.49 -0.54
C ASP A 69 2.07 17.58 0.03
N THR A 70 1.75 17.46 1.31
CA THR A 70 1.04 18.52 2.05
C THR A 70 2.03 19.46 2.73
N THR A 71 3.18 18.91 3.13
CA THR A 71 4.39 19.66 3.48
C THR A 71 5.35 19.58 2.31
N ALA A 72 5.69 20.72 1.71
CA ALA A 72 6.58 20.76 0.55
C ALA A 72 7.93 20.07 0.83
N LEU A 73 8.29 19.09 0.01
CA LEU A 73 9.56 18.40 0.11
C LEU A 73 10.71 19.32 -0.33
N THR A 74 11.79 19.35 0.44
CA THR A 74 12.94 20.22 0.14
C THR A 74 14.07 19.52 -0.63
N ALA A 75 14.03 18.19 -0.69
CA ALA A 75 14.99 17.34 -1.40
C ALA A 75 14.30 16.06 -1.91
N GLY A 76 15.02 15.28 -2.72
CA GLY A 76 14.54 13.96 -3.13
C GLY A 76 14.33 13.03 -1.93
N ARG A 77 13.28 12.19 -1.99
CA ARG A 77 12.88 11.30 -0.90
C ARG A 77 12.78 9.85 -1.33
N ASP A 78 13.05 8.96 -0.40
CA ASP A 78 12.84 7.53 -0.60
C ASP A 78 11.38 7.16 -0.26
N VAL A 79 10.79 6.30 -1.09
CA VAL A 79 9.53 5.61 -0.83
C VAL A 79 9.85 4.13 -0.70
N THR A 80 9.71 3.60 0.51
CA THR A 80 10.01 2.20 0.82
C THR A 80 8.75 1.36 0.73
N PHE A 81 8.79 0.36 -0.15
CA PHE A 81 7.78 -0.69 -0.29
C PHE A 81 8.14 -1.88 0.63
N PRO A 82 7.15 -2.67 1.07
CA PRO A 82 7.43 -3.95 1.72
C PRO A 82 8.07 -4.94 0.76
N SER A 83 8.88 -5.85 1.31
CA SER A 83 9.48 -6.97 0.57
C SER A 83 8.46 -8.11 0.35
N GLU A 84 7.35 -7.80 -0.30
CA GLU A 84 6.24 -8.71 -0.57
C GLU A 84 5.87 -8.66 -2.06
N GLU A 85 5.29 -9.74 -2.59
CA GLU A 85 4.84 -9.79 -3.98
C GLU A 85 3.58 -8.91 -4.17
N GLY A 86 3.81 -7.67 -4.61
CA GLY A 86 2.78 -6.71 -4.99
C GLY A 86 2.37 -6.77 -6.46
N PRO A 87 1.30 -6.04 -6.84
CA PRO A 87 0.89 -5.93 -8.24
C PRO A 87 1.94 -5.17 -9.08
N GLU A 88 1.77 -5.21 -10.40
CA GLU A 88 2.39 -4.21 -11.28
C GLU A 88 1.80 -2.83 -10.95
N TYR A 89 2.66 -1.85 -10.67
CA TYR A 89 2.30 -0.52 -10.24
C TYR A 89 2.29 0.49 -11.38
N ILE A 90 1.34 1.42 -11.34
CA ILE A 90 1.34 2.65 -12.12
C ILE A 90 1.42 3.81 -11.13
N ILE A 91 2.58 4.44 -11.06
CA ILE A 91 2.90 5.42 -10.03
C ILE A 91 3.06 6.79 -10.64
N LYS A 92 2.38 7.77 -10.06
CA LYS A 92 2.54 9.19 -10.37
C LYS A 92 3.26 9.89 -9.22
N ASN A 93 4.36 10.57 -9.54
CA ASN A 93 4.95 11.53 -8.62
C ASN A 93 4.34 12.92 -8.89
N SER A 94 3.47 13.39 -8.00
CA SER A 94 2.90 14.75 -8.06
C SER A 94 3.54 15.71 -7.06
N THR A 95 4.65 15.33 -6.42
CA THR A 95 5.42 16.19 -5.52
C THR A 95 6.34 17.13 -6.31
N ALA A 96 6.91 18.12 -5.64
CA ALA A 96 7.90 19.03 -6.25
C ALA A 96 9.30 18.41 -6.42
N GLN A 97 9.55 17.21 -5.89
CA GLN A 97 10.87 16.59 -5.81
C GLN A 97 10.93 15.24 -6.52
N THR A 98 12.14 14.70 -6.66
CA THR A 98 12.34 13.31 -7.14
C THR A 98 12.01 12.33 -6.02
N LEU A 99 11.44 11.17 -6.37
CA LEU A 99 11.22 10.08 -5.42
C LEU A 99 12.01 8.86 -5.87
N THR A 100 12.59 8.11 -4.93
CA THR A 100 13.22 6.82 -5.20
C THR A 100 12.35 5.72 -4.61
N LEU A 101 11.75 4.92 -5.48
CA LEU A 101 10.90 3.80 -5.10
C LEU A 101 11.80 2.58 -4.87
N LYS A 102 11.78 1.99 -3.68
CA LYS A 102 12.73 0.93 -3.32
C LYS A 102 12.20 -0.04 -2.27
N ILE A 103 12.85 -1.20 -2.17
CA ILE A 103 12.82 -2.02 -0.97
C ILE A 103 13.92 -1.57 -0.01
N SER A 104 13.72 -1.75 1.29
CA SER A 104 14.71 -1.40 2.30
C SER A 104 16.05 -2.08 2.03
N GLY A 105 17.13 -1.28 1.99
CA GLY A 105 18.49 -1.76 1.71
C GLY A 105 18.83 -1.91 0.22
N GLN A 106 17.90 -1.65 -0.70
CA GLN A 106 18.14 -1.75 -2.14
C GLN A 106 18.34 -0.38 -2.81
N SER A 107 18.61 -0.37 -4.12
CA SER A 107 18.90 0.87 -4.87
C SER A 107 17.63 1.59 -5.30
N GLY A 108 16.62 0.84 -5.71
CA GLY A 108 15.35 1.32 -6.23
C GLY A 108 15.42 1.93 -7.61
N VAL A 109 14.33 2.60 -7.96
CA VAL A 109 14.16 3.34 -9.21
C VAL A 109 13.70 4.77 -8.91
N THR A 110 14.38 5.74 -9.52
CA THR A 110 14.04 7.15 -9.36
C THR A 110 12.96 7.59 -10.34
N ILE A 111 11.90 8.21 -9.82
CA ILE A 111 10.84 8.88 -10.57
C ILE A 111 10.97 10.40 -10.44
N ALA A 112 11.09 11.09 -11.57
CA ALA A 112 11.11 12.54 -11.61
C ALA A 112 9.76 13.16 -11.22
N THR A 113 9.78 14.43 -10.83
CA THR A 113 8.55 15.18 -10.55
C THR A 113 7.61 15.14 -11.76
N THR A 114 6.30 15.16 -11.50
CA THR A 114 5.20 15.16 -12.48
C THR A 114 5.17 13.99 -13.47
N VAL A 115 6.07 13.00 -13.32
CA VAL A 115 6.11 11.80 -14.17
C VAL A 115 5.13 10.74 -13.67
N ILE A 116 4.54 10.01 -14.62
CA ILE A 116 3.83 8.75 -14.40
C ILE A 116 4.67 7.65 -15.03
N GLY A 117 4.94 6.59 -14.28
CA GLY A 117 5.68 5.44 -14.75
C GLY A 117 5.03 4.12 -14.34
N ARG A 118 5.47 3.06 -15.00
CA ARG A 118 5.08 1.68 -14.69
C ARG A 118 6.24 1.02 -13.96
N TYR A 119 5.94 0.31 -12.87
CA TYR A 119 6.94 -0.29 -12.00
C TYR A 119 6.45 -1.64 -11.50
N TYR A 120 7.35 -2.51 -11.08
CA TYR A 120 6.99 -3.78 -10.47
C TYR A 120 8.10 -4.25 -9.53
N TYR A 121 7.75 -5.17 -8.65
CA TYR A 121 8.72 -5.87 -7.81
C TYR A 121 9.31 -7.05 -8.59
N ASP A 122 10.63 -7.10 -8.75
CA ASP A 122 11.31 -8.15 -9.52
C ASP A 122 11.70 -9.39 -8.68
N GLY A 123 11.24 -9.46 -7.43
CA GLY A 123 11.65 -10.45 -6.45
C GLY A 123 12.80 -10.01 -5.54
N THR A 124 13.41 -8.83 -5.80
CA THR A 124 14.45 -8.25 -4.94
C THR A 124 14.21 -6.76 -4.66
N ASP A 125 13.84 -5.97 -5.66
CA ASP A 125 13.66 -4.52 -5.56
C ASP A 125 12.52 -4.01 -6.47
N ILE A 126 12.19 -2.73 -6.36
CA ILE A 126 11.28 -2.04 -7.27
C ILE A 126 12.04 -1.57 -8.51
N VAL A 127 11.58 -2.01 -9.68
CA VAL A 127 12.21 -1.69 -10.98
C VAL A 127 11.21 -1.08 -11.95
N ALA A 128 11.72 -0.38 -12.96
CA ALA A 128 10.90 0.14 -14.04
C ALA A 128 10.33 -1.00 -14.91
N GLY A 129 9.04 -0.92 -15.18
CA GLY A 129 8.37 -1.74 -16.18
C GLY A 129 8.87 -1.42 -17.59
N PRO A 130 8.88 -2.41 -18.50
CA PRO A 130 9.23 -2.21 -19.91
C PRO A 130 8.25 -1.29 -20.64
#